data_AF-F5T8C7-F1
#
_entry.id   AF-F5T8C7-F1
#
_cell.length_a   1.000
_cell.length_b   1.000
_cell.length_c   1.000
_cell.angle_alpha   90.00
_cell.angle_beta   90.00
_cell.angle_gamma   90.00
#
_symmetry.space_group_name_H-M   'P 1'
#
loop_
_entity.id
_entity.type
_entity.pdbx_description
1 polymer ?
#
loop_
_entity_poly.entity_id
_entity_poly.type
_entity_poly.pdbx_seq_one_letter_code
_entity_poly.pdbx_strand_id
1 'polypeptide(L)'
;MRLYLSTLGKNPIVFEIEIDKKYCAKTYIEDYKELILYLEIKYDPNHTFKPVDLFEALNNKIPKKFQRKPNCSEVVSVASKRRRVEEADKIYFCGWRNNPTGYNISEMNIEKTRITFGDKIAAMCKLKNVSSCWTNISSDEYLKKINDLYSM
;
A
#
# COMPACT_ATOMS: atom_id res chain seq x y z
N MET A 1 -8.06 1.47 7.27
CA MET A 1 -6.65 1.77 6.92
C MET A 1 -5.95 0.45 6.60
N ARG A 2 -4.85 0.48 5.86
CA ARG A 2 -4.09 -0.73 5.52
C ARG A 2 -2.67 -0.63 6.07
N LEU A 3 -2.20 -1.71 6.69
CA LEU A 3 -0.81 -1.92 7.03
C LEU A 3 -0.26 -2.98 6.07
N TYR A 4 0.86 -2.67 5.44
CA TYR A 4 1.60 -3.64 4.64
C TYR A 4 2.84 -4.05 5.42
N LEU A 5 3.00 -5.35 5.65
CA LEU A 5 4.21 -5.94 6.20
C LEU A 5 4.96 -6.62 5.07
N SER A 6 6.14 -6.13 4.73
CA SER A 6 6.98 -6.71 3.70
C SER A 6 8.20 -7.36 4.32
N THR A 7 8.56 -8.54 3.82
CA THR A 7 9.87 -9.13 4.08
C THR A 7 10.95 -8.33 3.36
N LEU A 8 12.21 -8.50 3.76
CA LEU A 8 13.36 -7.89 3.07
C LEU A 8 13.92 -8.86 2.01
N GLY A 9 14.57 -8.33 0.98
CA GLY A 9 15.29 -9.14 -0.01
C GLY A 9 14.77 -8.96 -1.44
N LYS A 10 15.22 -9.84 -2.36
CA LYS A 10 14.94 -9.72 -3.81
C LYS A 10 13.50 -10.08 -4.18
N ASN A 11 12.90 -11.04 -3.47
CA ASN A 11 11.52 -11.48 -3.71
C ASN A 11 10.70 -11.31 -2.42
N PRO A 12 10.39 -10.06 -2.02
CA PRO A 12 9.73 -9.85 -0.75
C PRO A 12 8.27 -10.29 -0.83
N ILE A 13 7.85 -11.01 0.21
CA ILE A 13 6.46 -11.39 0.48
C ILE A 13 5.83 -10.22 1.22
N VAL A 14 4.61 -9.87 0.81
CA VAL A 14 3.87 -8.76 1.41
C VAL A 14 2.57 -9.28 2.00
N PHE A 15 2.36 -9.04 3.28
CA PHE A 15 1.10 -9.28 3.96
C PHE A 15 0.33 -7.97 4.06
N GLU A 16 -0.95 -7.99 3.69
CA GLU A 16 -1.84 -6.85 3.85
C GLU A 16 -2.76 -7.08 5.05
N ILE A 17 -2.79 -6.13 5.99
CA ILE A 17 -3.59 -6.19 7.20
C ILE A 17 -4.53 -4.98 7.24
N GLU A 18 -5.82 -5.25 7.43
CA GLU A 18 -6.82 -4.22 7.66
C GLU A 18 -6.71 -3.70 9.10
N ILE A 19 -6.60 -2.38 9.24
CA ILE A 19 -6.52 -1.68 10.51
C ILE A 19 -7.65 -0.65 10.62
N ASP A 20 -8.30 -0.61 11.78
CA ASP A 20 -9.36 0.34 12.07
C ASP A 20 -8.81 1.74 12.44
N LYS A 21 -9.72 2.66 12.80
CA LYS A 21 -9.35 4.04 13.19
C LYS A 21 -8.64 4.14 14.55
N LYS A 22 -8.69 3.09 15.37
CA LYS A 22 -8.01 2.98 16.66
C LYS A 22 -6.67 2.26 16.54
N TYR A 23 -6.21 2.00 15.32
CA TYR A 23 -4.99 1.24 15.03
C TYR A 23 -5.06 -0.22 15.49
N CYS A 24 -6.25 -0.81 15.57
CA CYS A 24 -6.45 -2.21 15.89
C CYS A 24 -6.59 -3.05 14.62
N ALA A 25 -5.85 -4.16 14.56
CA ALA A 25 -6.00 -5.18 13.52
C ALA A 25 -7.02 -6.24 13.94
N LYS A 26 -7.76 -6.79 12.98
CA LYS A 26 -8.51 -8.04 13.21
C LYS A 26 -7.51 -9.18 13.39
N THR A 27 -7.81 -10.14 14.27
CA THR A 27 -7.00 -11.36 14.50
C THR A 27 -7.16 -12.38 13.37
N TYR A 28 -7.14 -11.92 12.12
CA TYR A 28 -7.29 -12.71 10.91
C TYR A 28 -6.25 -12.28 9.88
N ILE A 29 -5.58 -13.27 9.29
CA ILE A 29 -4.61 -13.08 8.20
C ILE A 29 -5.03 -14.05 7.09
N GLU A 30 -5.38 -13.52 5.93
CA GLU A 30 -5.83 -14.31 4.78
C GLU A 30 -4.76 -15.33 4.35
N ASP A 31 -3.49 -14.88 4.27
CA ASP A 31 -2.35 -15.71 3.89
C ASP A 31 -1.70 -16.43 5.09
N TYR A 32 -2.49 -16.87 6.08
CA TYR A 32 -1.97 -17.47 7.33
C TYR A 32 -1.00 -18.65 7.09
N LYS A 33 -1.29 -19.52 6.12
CA LYS A 33 -0.42 -20.67 5.81
C LYS A 33 0.92 -20.23 5.24
N GLU A 34 0.93 -19.21 4.39
CA GLU A 34 2.17 -18.63 3.85
C GLU A 34 2.99 -17.96 4.95
N LEU A 35 2.32 -17.30 5.90
CA LEU A 35 2.98 -16.73 7.08
C LEU A 35 3.64 -17.80 7.94
N ILE A 36 2.94 -18.90 8.26
CA ILE A 36 3.50 -20.03 9.02
C ILE A 36 4.73 -20.60 8.33
N LEU A 37 4.63 -20.82 7.02
CA LEU A 37 5.74 -21.34 6.21
C LEU A 37 6.93 -20.38 6.22
N TYR A 38 6.67 -19.09 6.01
CA TYR A 38 7.70 -18.06 5.99
C TYR A 38 8.41 -17.90 7.34
N LEU A 39 7.65 -17.95 8.44
CA LEU A 39 8.21 -17.87 9.79
C LEU A 39 8.84 -19.19 10.25
N GLU A 40 8.81 -20.23 9.41
CA GLU A 40 9.31 -21.58 9.72
C GLU A 40 8.74 -22.15 11.03
N ILE A 41 7.49 -21.80 11.33
CA ILE A 41 6.85 -22.22 12.58
C ILE A 41 6.55 -23.72 12.52
N LYS A 42 7.15 -24.44 13.47
CA LYS A 42 6.95 -25.87 13.64
C LYS A 42 5.80 -26.14 14.60
N TYR A 43 5.24 -27.33 14.48
CA TYR A 43 4.25 -27.80 15.44
C TYR A 43 4.85 -27.84 16.85
N ASP A 44 4.16 -27.23 17.80
CA ASP A 44 4.44 -27.31 19.23
C ASP A 44 3.18 -27.83 19.94
N PRO A 45 3.26 -28.97 20.65
CA PRO A 45 2.11 -29.51 21.37
C PRO A 45 1.64 -28.61 22.53
N ASN A 46 2.50 -27.71 23.03
CA ASN A 46 2.19 -26.83 24.16
C ASN A 46 1.60 -25.48 23.73
N HIS A 47 1.81 -25.07 22.48
CA HIS A 47 1.30 -23.80 21.96
C HIS A 47 1.04 -23.88 20.46
N THR A 48 -0.20 -23.59 20.07
CA THR A 48 -0.54 -23.40 18.65
C THR A 48 -0.39 -21.94 18.30
N PHE A 49 0.49 -21.63 17.35
CA PHE A 49 0.65 -20.27 16.84
C PHE A 49 -0.68 -19.71 16.35
N LYS A 50 -0.92 -18.43 16.64
CA LYS A 50 -2.10 -17.68 16.22
C LYS A 50 -1.67 -16.31 15.69
N PRO A 51 -2.44 -15.65 14.81
CA PRO A 51 -2.15 -14.29 14.35
C PRO A 51 -1.89 -13.28 15.47
N VAL A 52 -2.52 -13.45 16.64
CA VAL A 52 -2.28 -12.60 17.80
C VAL A 52 -0.83 -12.66 18.28
N ASP A 53 -0.16 -13.81 18.21
CA ASP A 53 1.23 -13.96 18.63
C ASP A 53 2.15 -13.08 17.76
N LEU A 54 1.89 -13.03 16.44
CA LEU A 54 2.59 -12.11 15.54
C LEU A 54 2.32 -10.65 15.91
N PHE A 55 1.07 -10.29 16.14
CA PHE A 55 0.70 -8.89 16.41
C PHE A 55 1.23 -8.40 17.75
N GLU A 56 1.28 -9.24 18.78
CA GLU A 56 1.93 -8.93 20.05
C GLU A 56 3.44 -8.76 19.88
N ALA A 57 4.10 -9.69 19.17
CA ALA A 57 5.51 -9.57 18.87
C ALA A 57 5.83 -8.29 18.06
N LEU A 58 5.00 -7.98 17.07
CA LEU A 58 5.11 -6.76 16.27
C LEU A 58 4.94 -5.53 17.14
N ASN A 59 3.86 -5.43 17.93
CA ASN A 59 3.59 -4.30 18.82
C ASN A 59 4.76 -4.03 19.77
N ASN A 60 5.37 -5.08 20.32
CA ASN A 60 6.54 -4.97 21.20
C ASN A 60 7.80 -4.46 20.48
N LYS A 61 7.86 -4.57 19.14
CA LYS A 61 8.97 -4.13 18.30
C LYS A 61 8.71 -2.83 17.54
N ILE A 62 7.47 -2.32 17.52
CA ILE A 62 7.15 -1.04 16.87
C ILE A 62 8.01 0.07 17.52
N PRO A 63 8.79 0.83 16.74
CA PRO A 63 9.58 1.93 17.27
C PRO A 63 8.69 2.97 17.96
N LYS A 64 9.05 3.36 19.19
CA LYS A 64 8.36 4.45 19.92
C LYS A 64 8.54 5.83 19.30
N LYS A 65 9.53 5.98 18.40
CA LYS A 65 9.80 7.21 17.66
C LYS A 65 9.66 6.93 16.17
N PHE A 66 8.83 7.73 15.52
CA PHE A 66 8.72 7.74 14.07
C PHE A 66 10.06 8.15 13.47
N GLN A 67 10.64 7.29 12.63
CA GLN A 67 11.95 7.54 12.05
C GLN A 67 11.85 8.36 10.76
N ARG A 68 11.04 7.90 9.81
CA ARG A 68 10.83 8.58 8.53
C ARG A 68 9.49 8.21 7.91
N LYS A 69 8.99 9.10 7.07
CA LYS A 69 7.85 8.82 6.20
C LYS A 69 8.31 7.98 5.00
N PRO A 70 7.55 6.96 4.59
CA PRO A 70 7.84 6.27 3.34
C PRO A 70 7.54 7.19 2.15
N ASN A 71 8.33 7.06 1.09
CA ASN A 71 8.12 7.77 -0.17
C ASN A 71 7.04 7.06 -1.00
N CYS A 72 6.48 7.77 -1.99
CA CYS A 72 5.42 7.21 -2.85
C CYS A 72 5.86 5.92 -3.54
N SER A 73 7.07 5.92 -4.09
CA SER A 73 7.66 4.76 -4.76
C SER A 73 7.76 3.53 -3.86
N GLU A 74 8.16 3.71 -2.60
CA GLU A 74 8.21 2.62 -1.61
C GLU A 74 6.81 2.05 -1.36
N VAL A 75 5.81 2.92 -1.15
CA VAL A 75 4.42 2.51 -0.92
C VAL A 75 3.86 1.73 -2.10
N VAL A 76 4.01 2.26 -3.32
CA VAL A 76 3.52 1.60 -4.55
C VAL A 76 4.23 0.27 -4.79
N SER A 77 5.56 0.21 -4.59
CA SER A 77 6.34 -1.02 -4.82
C SER A 77 5.90 -2.17 -3.91
N VAL A 78 5.50 -1.87 -2.67
CA VAL A 78 5.03 -2.87 -1.70
C VAL A 78 3.57 -3.23 -1.98
N ALA A 79 2.69 -2.24 -2.09
CA ALA A 79 1.26 -2.48 -2.19
C ALA A 79 0.85 -3.12 -3.53
N SER A 80 1.54 -2.81 -4.63
CA SER A 80 1.28 -3.41 -5.96
C SER A 80 1.50 -4.93 -6.02
N LYS A 81 2.21 -5.51 -5.04
CA LYS A 81 2.36 -6.97 -4.90
C LYS A 81 1.09 -7.66 -4.40
N ARG A 82 0.18 -6.93 -3.75
CA ARG A 82 -1.10 -7.44 -3.24
C ARG A 82 -2.30 -6.90 -3.99
N ARG A 83 -2.17 -5.70 -4.55
CA ARG A 83 -3.27 -5.00 -5.24
C ARG A 83 -2.95 -4.83 -6.70
N ARG A 84 -3.93 -5.16 -7.55
CA ARG A 84 -3.85 -4.93 -8.98
C ARG A 84 -3.96 -3.43 -9.25
N VAL A 85 -2.85 -2.82 -9.65
CA VAL A 85 -2.72 -1.39 -9.98
C VAL A 85 -2.28 -1.19 -11.42
N GLU A 86 -2.56 -0.02 -11.97
CA GLU A 86 -2.18 0.34 -13.34
C GLU A 86 -0.65 0.50 -13.44
N GLU A 87 -0.04 -0.12 -14.47
CA GLU A 87 1.40 0.00 -14.76
C GLU A 87 2.25 -0.14 -13.48
N ALA A 88 2.20 -1.32 -12.85
CA ALA A 88 2.77 -1.56 -11.52
C ALA A 88 4.28 -1.28 -11.42
N ASP A 89 5.00 -1.33 -12.54
CA ASP A 89 6.41 -0.99 -12.70
C ASP A 89 6.69 0.52 -12.63
N LYS A 90 5.69 1.36 -12.91
CA LYS A 90 5.81 2.83 -12.84
C LYS A 90 5.47 3.33 -11.43
N ILE A 91 6.48 3.52 -10.60
CA ILE A 91 6.29 3.80 -9.16
C ILE A 91 6.46 5.27 -8.76
N TYR A 92 6.93 6.12 -9.67
CA TYR A 92 7.18 7.54 -9.41
C TYR A 92 6.03 8.40 -9.91
N PHE A 93 5.46 9.24 -9.05
CA PHE A 93 4.36 10.12 -9.44
C PHE A 93 4.89 11.34 -10.21
N CYS A 94 4.35 11.62 -11.41
CA CYS A 94 4.80 12.72 -12.26
C CYS A 94 3.72 13.75 -12.62
N GLY A 95 2.47 13.56 -12.16
CA GLY A 95 1.41 14.56 -12.28
C GLY A 95 0.00 13.98 -12.46
N TRP A 96 -0.85 14.76 -13.10
CA TRP A 96 -2.26 14.47 -13.32
C TRP A 96 -2.64 14.62 -14.79
N ARG A 97 -3.65 13.87 -15.24
CA ARG A 97 -4.20 13.97 -16.59
C ARG A 97 -5.73 14.04 -16.54
N ASN A 98 -6.29 15.12 -17.05
CA ASN A 98 -7.72 15.21 -17.33
C ASN A 98 -8.07 14.20 -18.43
N ASN A 99 -9.04 13.32 -18.17
CA ASN A 99 -9.53 12.42 -19.21
C ASN A 99 -10.51 13.17 -20.11
N PRO A 100 -10.37 13.07 -21.44
CA PRO A 100 -11.30 13.70 -22.38
C PRO A 100 -12.68 13.03 -22.32
N THR A 101 -13.71 13.73 -22.81
CA THR A 101 -15.06 13.18 -22.92
C THR A 101 -15.05 11.85 -23.66
N GLY A 102 -15.74 10.85 -23.12
CA GLY A 102 -15.76 9.48 -23.64
C GLY A 102 -14.69 8.56 -23.05
N TYR A 103 -13.75 9.09 -22.26
CA TYR A 103 -12.75 8.32 -21.53
C TYR A 103 -12.92 8.51 -20.04
N ASN A 104 -12.78 7.44 -19.28
CA ASN A 104 -12.84 7.48 -17.82
C ASN A 104 -11.53 7.01 -17.21
N ILE A 105 -11.21 7.55 -16.04
CA ILE A 105 -10.17 6.98 -15.18
C ILE A 105 -10.44 5.49 -14.93
N SER A 106 -9.38 4.67 -15.00
CA SER A 106 -9.47 3.23 -14.74
C SER A 106 -9.57 2.93 -13.24
N GLU A 107 -10.28 1.87 -12.86
CA GLU A 107 -10.32 1.42 -11.45
C GLU A 107 -8.93 1.03 -10.92
N MET A 108 -8.04 0.55 -11.81
CA MET A 108 -6.64 0.25 -11.47
C MET A 108 -5.82 1.53 -11.18
N ASN A 109 -6.07 2.64 -11.89
CA ASN A 109 -5.48 3.95 -11.58
C ASN A 109 -6.06 4.52 -10.27
N ILE A 110 -7.37 4.38 -10.05
CA ILE A 110 -8.03 4.77 -8.80
C ILE A 110 -7.40 4.03 -7.61
N GLU A 111 -7.19 2.71 -7.72
CA GLU A 111 -6.58 1.93 -6.63
C GLU A 111 -5.14 2.36 -6.37
N LYS A 112 -4.33 2.62 -7.42
CA LYS A 112 -2.97 3.15 -7.27
C LYS A 112 -2.94 4.50 -6.56
N THR A 113 -3.90 5.37 -6.92
CA THR A 113 -4.11 6.69 -6.30
C THR A 113 -4.50 6.54 -4.84
N ARG A 114 -5.45 5.64 -4.53
CA ARG A 114 -5.95 5.36 -3.17
C ARG A 114 -4.85 4.85 -2.25
N ILE A 115 -4.05 3.90 -2.73
CA ILE A 115 -2.92 3.32 -2.00
C ILE A 115 -1.91 4.40 -1.60
N THR A 116 -1.61 5.32 -2.52
CA THR A 116 -0.52 6.28 -2.32
C THR A 116 -0.97 7.54 -1.59
N PHE A 117 -2.15 8.06 -1.94
CA PHE A 117 -2.63 9.37 -1.52
C PHE A 117 -3.88 9.32 -0.63
N GLY A 118 -4.44 8.13 -0.42
CA GLY A 118 -5.61 7.90 0.42
C GLY A 118 -6.96 8.09 -0.29
N ASP A 119 -8.02 7.66 0.39
CA ASP A 119 -9.38 7.60 -0.15
C ASP A 119 -9.91 8.96 -0.63
N LYS A 120 -9.57 10.04 0.07
CA LYS A 120 -10.03 11.40 -0.27
C LYS A 120 -9.55 11.84 -1.65
N ILE A 121 -8.27 11.62 -1.95
CA ILE A 121 -7.68 12.00 -3.24
C ILE A 121 -8.21 11.08 -4.35
N ALA A 122 -8.30 9.77 -4.10
CA ALA A 122 -8.88 8.83 -5.06
C ALA A 122 -10.35 9.15 -5.41
N ALA A 123 -11.16 9.53 -4.42
CA ALA A 123 -12.54 9.95 -4.64
C ALA A 123 -12.61 11.24 -5.47
N MET A 124 -11.72 12.21 -5.22
CA MET A 124 -11.64 13.43 -6.01
C MET A 124 -11.25 13.15 -7.47
N CYS A 125 -10.25 12.29 -7.69
CA CYS A 125 -9.85 11.85 -9.03
C CYS A 125 -11.00 11.19 -9.79
N LYS A 126 -11.78 10.33 -9.13
CA LYS A 126 -12.96 9.70 -9.72
C LYS A 126 -14.05 10.72 -10.07
N LEU A 127 -14.32 11.67 -9.17
CA LEU A 127 -15.33 12.71 -9.38
C LEU A 127 -14.97 13.66 -10.53
N LYS A 128 -13.71 14.12 -10.59
CA LYS A 128 -13.21 15.04 -11.60
C LYS A 128 -12.77 14.36 -12.90
N ASN A 129 -12.83 13.02 -12.95
CA ASN A 129 -12.32 12.21 -14.05
C ASN A 129 -10.83 12.49 -14.38
N VAL A 130 -9.98 12.55 -13.36
CA VAL A 130 -8.55 12.87 -13.45
C VAL A 130 -7.69 11.68 -13.07
N SER A 131 -6.86 11.19 -14.00
CA SER A 131 -5.92 10.10 -13.75
C SER A 131 -4.64 10.59 -13.09
N SER A 132 -4.11 9.84 -12.11
CA SER A 132 -2.74 10.04 -11.63
C SER A 132 -1.75 9.51 -12.68
N CYS A 133 -0.67 10.24 -12.93
CA CYS A 133 0.36 9.87 -13.90
C CYS A 133 1.61 9.36 -13.18
N TRP A 134 2.16 8.27 -13.70
CA TRP A 134 3.28 7.57 -13.10
C TRP A 134 4.36 7.29 -14.14
N THR A 135 5.60 7.18 -13.68
CA THR A 135 6.79 6.86 -14.48
C THR A 135 7.68 5.87 -13.74
N ASN A 136 8.51 5.13 -14.48
CA ASN A 136 9.57 4.27 -13.96
C ASN A 136 10.91 5.01 -13.85
N ILE A 137 10.97 6.29 -14.24
CA ILE A 137 12.17 7.13 -14.19
C ILE A 137 12.12 7.99 -12.92
N SER A 138 13.08 7.79 -12.02
CA SER A 138 13.09 8.46 -10.71
C SER A 138 13.27 9.97 -10.80
N SER A 139 14.04 10.47 -11.77
CA SER A 139 14.27 11.91 -11.98
C SER A 139 13.01 12.68 -12.42
N ASP A 140 12.00 11.97 -12.90
CA ASP A 140 10.74 12.54 -13.37
C ASP A 140 9.69 12.62 -12.24
N GLU A 141 10.03 12.16 -11.03
CA GLU A 141 9.14 12.27 -9.88
C GLU A 141 8.90 13.74 -9.52
N TYR A 142 7.63 14.13 -9.40
CA TYR A 142 7.28 15.50 -9.07
C TYR A 142 6.09 15.61 -8.11
N LEU A 143 6.38 15.38 -6.84
CA LEU A 143 5.39 15.37 -5.75
C LEU A 143 4.70 16.72 -5.52
N LYS A 144 5.32 17.85 -5.92
CA LYS A 144 4.69 19.18 -5.77
C LYS A 144 3.36 19.28 -6.54
N LYS A 145 3.23 18.56 -7.65
CA LYS A 145 2.01 18.51 -8.47
C LYS A 145 0.81 17.91 -7.75
N ILE A 146 0.99 17.24 -6.60
CA ILE A 146 -0.15 16.72 -5.81
C ILE A 146 -1.15 17.85 -5.51
N ASN A 147 -0.66 19.07 -5.28
CA ASN A 147 -1.51 20.22 -4.97
C ASN A 147 -2.33 20.70 -6.19
N ASP A 148 -1.86 20.44 -7.41
CA ASP A 148 -2.53 20.89 -8.64
C ASP A 148 -3.94 20.30 -8.77
N LEU A 149 -4.18 19.11 -8.19
CA LEU A 149 -5.50 18.45 -8.19
C LEU A 149 -6.60 19.32 -7.55
N TYR A 150 -6.25 20.18 -6.59
CA TYR A 150 -7.21 21.07 -5.95
C TYR A 150 -7.58 22.27 -6.84
N SER A 151 -6.68 22.67 -7.75
CA SER A 151 -6.90 23.76 -8.70
C SER A 151 -7.44 23.32 -10.07
N MET A 152 -7.40 22.02 -10.38
CA MET A 152 -8.04 21.44 -11.57
C MET A 152 -9.56 21.39 -11.43
#